data_AF-A0A433BP65-F1
#
_entry.id   AF-A0A433BP65-F1
#
_cell.length_a   1.000
_cell.length_b   1.000
_cell.length_c   1.000
_cell.angle_alpha   90.00
_cell.angle_beta   90.00
_cell.angle_gamma   90.00
#
_symmetry.space_group_name_H-M   'P 1'
#
loop_
_entity.id
_entity.type
_entity.pdbx_description
1 polymer ?
#
loop_
_entity_poly.entity_id
_entity_poly.type
_entity_poly.pdbx_seq_one_letter_code
_entity_poly.pdbx_strand_id
1 'polypeptide(L)'
;MGFLQKKPAGPARPTTRALGEIAEQQALRHLQAAGLRLLQRNYRTPGRGGGEIDLIMREPDGTVVFVEVRRRRAATHGGAAASVGATKQSRIVLAARHYLMRLPAPPPCRFDVVSVEGDSPISVCWLKAAFDAF
;
A
#
# COMPACT_ATOMS: atom_id res chain seq x y z
N MET A 1 13.29 10.26 -54.34
CA MET A 1 12.16 9.48 -53.81
C MET A 1 12.41 9.27 -52.31
N GLY A 2 11.48 9.68 -51.46
CA GLY A 2 11.72 10.02 -50.05
C GLY A 2 11.95 8.82 -49.11
N PHE A 3 12.97 8.96 -48.25
CA PHE A 3 13.18 8.12 -47.09
C PHE A 3 12.14 8.47 -46.02
N LEU A 4 11.26 7.52 -45.69
CA LEU A 4 10.28 7.65 -44.62
C LEU A 4 10.99 7.51 -43.27
N GLN A 5 11.35 8.64 -42.65
CA GLN A 5 11.85 8.66 -41.28
C GLN A 5 10.73 8.26 -40.31
N LYS A 6 10.89 7.13 -39.64
CA LYS A 6 10.01 6.68 -38.55
C LYS A 6 10.31 7.54 -37.31
N LYS A 7 9.38 8.43 -36.95
CA LYS A 7 9.44 9.21 -35.70
C LYS A 7 9.61 8.25 -34.50
N PRO A 8 10.52 8.54 -33.55
CA PRO A 8 10.60 7.76 -32.32
C PRO A 8 9.28 7.92 -31.55
N ALA A 9 8.71 6.80 -31.11
CA ALA A 9 7.56 6.80 -30.22
C ALA A 9 7.97 7.50 -28.91
N GLY A 10 7.19 8.50 -28.47
CA GLY A 10 7.38 9.13 -27.16
C GLY A 10 7.30 8.09 -26.03
N PRO A 11 7.79 8.41 -24.82
CA PRO A 11 7.84 7.45 -23.73
C PRO A 11 6.45 6.86 -23.45
N ALA A 12 6.37 5.52 -23.46
CA ALA A 12 5.13 4.81 -23.19
C ALA A 12 4.60 5.18 -21.80
N ARG A 13 3.28 5.45 -21.70
CA ARG A 13 2.64 5.80 -20.44
C ARG A 13 2.79 4.63 -19.45
N PRO A 14 3.24 4.86 -18.20
CA PRO A 14 3.49 3.77 -17.25
C PRO A 14 2.20 2.99 -16.94
N THR A 15 2.35 1.67 -16.77
CA THR A 15 1.24 0.77 -16.46
C THR A 15 0.71 1.01 -15.04
N THR A 16 -0.54 0.61 -14.79
CA THR A 16 -1.14 0.67 -13.44
C THR A 16 -0.29 -0.06 -12.40
N ARG A 17 0.33 -1.18 -12.78
CA ARG A 17 1.22 -1.95 -11.92
C ARG A 17 2.49 -1.16 -11.57
N ALA A 18 3.17 -0.58 -12.56
CA ALA A 18 4.38 0.22 -12.33
C ALA A 18 4.08 1.43 -11.44
N LEU A 19 2.93 2.07 -11.63
CA LEU A 19 2.47 3.17 -10.77
C LEU A 19 2.16 2.70 -9.34
N GLY A 20 1.63 1.49 -9.18
CA GLY A 20 1.41 0.87 -7.87
C GLY A 20 2.71 0.58 -7.13
N GLU A 21 3.71 0.02 -7.81
CA GLU A 21 5.03 -0.26 -7.23
C GLU A 21 5.75 1.04 -6.81
N ILE A 22 5.64 2.10 -7.62
CA ILE A 22 6.17 3.43 -7.25
C ILE A 22 5.47 3.95 -6.00
N ALA A 23 4.14 3.86 -5.93
CA ALA A 23 3.38 4.32 -4.75
C ALA A 23 3.77 3.54 -3.49
N GLU A 24 3.87 2.21 -3.57
CA GLU A 24 4.32 1.36 -2.46
C GLU A 24 5.72 1.76 -1.99
N GLN A 25 6.62 2.04 -2.93
CA GLN A 25 7.98 2.44 -2.59
C GLN A 25 8.05 3.83 -1.93
N GLN A 26 7.19 4.78 -2.33
CA GLN A 26 7.08 6.08 -1.66
C GLN A 26 6.49 5.94 -0.25
N ALA A 27 5.43 5.14 -0.10
CA ALA A 27 4.83 4.85 1.20
C ALA A 27 5.85 4.22 2.15
N LEU A 28 6.58 3.20 1.69
CA LEU A 28 7.63 2.55 2.47
C LEU A 28 8.69 3.54 2.97
N ARG A 29 9.20 4.41 2.08
CA ARG A 29 10.19 5.42 2.47
C ARG A 29 9.65 6.39 3.52
N HIS A 30 8.41 6.85 3.34
CA HIS A 30 7.76 7.76 4.29
C HIS A 30 7.62 7.13 5.68
N LEU A 31 7.16 5.87 5.74
CA LEU A 31 7.01 5.13 7.00
C LEU A 31 8.35 4.83 7.67
N GLN A 32 9.38 4.48 6.90
CA GLN A 32 10.74 4.27 7.43
C GLN A 32 11.35 5.56 7.97
N ALA A 33 11.15 6.69 7.29
CA ALA A 33 11.56 8.00 7.77
C ALA A 33 10.86 8.39 9.08
N ALA A 34 9.62 7.91 9.29
CA ALA A 34 8.89 8.05 10.54
C ALA A 34 9.30 7.03 11.63
N GLY A 35 10.32 6.20 11.39
CA GLY A 35 10.89 5.27 12.36
C GLY A 35 10.30 3.85 12.34
N LEU A 36 9.40 3.54 11.40
CA LEU A 36 8.84 2.19 11.27
C LEU A 36 9.82 1.26 10.58
N ARG A 37 9.97 0.04 11.10
CA ARG A 37 10.77 -1.02 10.48
C ARG A 37 9.91 -1.87 9.56
N LEU A 38 10.37 -2.11 8.34
CA LEU A 38 9.74 -3.06 7.43
C LEU A 38 9.89 -4.50 7.95
N LEU A 39 8.78 -5.23 8.04
CA LEU A 39 8.75 -6.66 8.31
C LEU A 39 8.56 -7.45 7.02
N GLN A 40 7.61 -7.06 6.17
CA GLN A 40 7.31 -7.76 4.92
C GLN A 40 6.59 -6.85 3.91
N ARG A 41 6.81 -7.06 2.62
CA ARG A 41 6.08 -6.41 1.51
C ARG A 41 5.23 -7.44 0.77
N ASN A 42 4.16 -6.98 0.13
CA ASN A 42 3.33 -7.76 -0.78
C ASN A 42 2.91 -9.12 -0.19
N TYR A 43 2.46 -9.12 1.06
CA TYR A 43 2.07 -10.32 1.76
C TYR A 43 0.75 -10.84 1.21
N ARG A 44 0.70 -12.14 0.88
CA ARG A 44 -0.49 -12.79 0.30
C ARG A 44 -0.74 -14.11 1.01
N THR A 45 -2.00 -14.40 1.32
CA THR A 45 -2.38 -15.72 1.84
C THR A 45 -2.59 -16.70 0.68
N PRO A 46 -2.38 -18.01 0.88
CA PRO A 46 -2.73 -19.03 -0.10
C PRO A 46 -4.24 -19.06 -0.40
N GLY A 47 -4.60 -19.62 -1.56
CA GLY A 47 -6.00 -19.88 -1.95
C GLY A 47 -6.65 -18.81 -2.84
N ARG A 48 -7.73 -19.19 -3.53
CA ARG A 48 -8.53 -18.27 -4.36
C ARG A 48 -9.27 -17.28 -3.47
N GLY A 49 -9.13 -15.99 -3.74
CA GLY A 49 -9.72 -14.94 -2.88
C GLY A 49 -8.91 -14.65 -1.61
N GLY A 50 -7.66 -15.11 -1.55
CA GLY A 50 -6.76 -14.86 -0.43
C GLY A 50 -6.63 -13.39 -0.05
N GLY A 51 -6.31 -13.18 1.22
CA GLY A 51 -5.99 -11.89 1.77
C GLY A 51 -4.68 -11.34 1.20
N GLU A 52 -4.55 -10.02 1.19
CA GLU A 52 -3.33 -9.34 0.79
C GLU A 52 -3.08 -8.11 1.65
N ILE A 53 -1.81 -7.83 1.93
CA ILE A 53 -1.32 -6.61 2.60
C ILE A 53 -0.11 -6.10 1.83
N ASP A 54 -0.10 -4.81 1.50
CA ASP A 54 0.99 -4.20 0.73
C ASP A 54 2.27 -4.08 1.57
N LEU A 55 2.16 -3.54 2.79
CA LEU A 55 3.30 -3.43 3.71
C LEU A 55 2.91 -3.90 5.12
N ILE A 56 3.78 -4.70 5.73
CA ILE A 56 3.73 -5.05 7.15
C ILE A 56 4.92 -4.38 7.82
N MET A 57 4.65 -3.50 8.76
CA MET A 57 5.63 -2.67 9.44
C MET A 57 5.61 -2.93 10.95
N ARG A 58 6.66 -2.48 11.64
CA ARG A 58 6.77 -2.52 13.10
C ARG A 58 7.11 -1.14 13.64
N GLU A 59 6.32 -0.63 14.56
CA GLU A 59 6.67 0.58 15.32
C GLU A 59 7.75 0.29 16.38
N PRO A 60 8.46 1.33 16.87
CA PRO A 60 9.48 1.16 17.90
C PRO A 60 8.97 0.50 19.20
N ASP A 61 7.70 0.72 19.56
CA ASP A 61 7.04 0.12 20.72
C ASP A 61 6.70 -1.37 20.56
N GLY A 62 6.89 -1.92 19.35
CA GLY A 62 6.61 -3.30 19.03
C GLY A 62 5.28 -3.55 18.32
N THR A 63 4.43 -2.54 18.15
CA THR A 63 3.16 -2.62 17.43
C THR A 63 3.38 -3.05 15.97
N VAL A 64 2.61 -4.03 15.50
CA VAL A 64 2.61 -4.46 14.09
C VAL A 64 1.57 -3.67 13.32
N VAL A 65 2.00 -3.00 12.26
CA VAL A 65 1.14 -2.14 11.43
C VAL A 65 0.94 -2.79 10.08
N PHE A 66 -0.32 -3.07 9.74
CA PHE A 66 -0.73 -3.58 8.43
C PHE A 66 -1.18 -2.41 7.57
N VAL A 67 -0.46 -2.17 6.47
CA VAL A 67 -0.65 -0.97 5.65
C VAL A 67 -1.15 -1.35 4.26
N GLU A 68 -2.25 -0.73 3.85
CA GLU A 68 -2.69 -0.69 2.45
C GLU A 68 -2.16 0.61 1.79
N VAL A 69 -1.62 0.50 0.58
CA VAL A 69 -1.11 1.65 -0.18
C VAL A 69 -2.05 1.95 -1.34
N ARG A 70 -2.48 3.21 -1.44
CA ARG A 70 -3.42 3.66 -2.47
C ARG A 70 -2.79 4.75 -3.33
N ARG A 71 -2.66 4.49 -4.63
CA ARG A 71 -2.35 5.53 -5.61
C ARG A 71 -3.62 6.27 -5.99
N ARG A 72 -3.61 7.61 -5.91
CA ARG A 72 -4.72 8.45 -6.36
C ARG A 72 -4.25 9.44 -7.41
N ARG A 73 -5.02 9.55 -8.50
CA ARG A 73 -4.79 10.55 -9.56
C ARG A 73 -5.37 11.93 -9.23
N ALA A 74 -6.44 11.99 -8.43
CA ALA A 74 -7.09 13.23 -8.02
C ALA A 74 -7.68 13.08 -6.61
N ALA A 75 -7.80 14.18 -5.88
CA ALA A 75 -8.47 14.25 -4.58
C ALA A 75 -9.99 14.10 -4.77
N THR A 76 -10.48 12.89 -4.96
CA THR A 76 -11.92 12.62 -4.94
C THR A 76 -12.41 12.58 -3.50
N HIS A 77 -13.54 13.24 -3.23
CA HIS A 77 -14.22 13.27 -1.93
C HIS A 77 -14.41 11.85 -1.35
N GLY A 78 -14.00 11.63 -0.09
CA GLY A 78 -14.12 10.34 0.59
C GLY A 78 -13.02 10.02 1.63
N GLY A 79 -11.87 10.70 1.60
CA GLY A 79 -10.79 10.46 2.58
C GLY A 79 -10.08 9.11 2.40
N ALA A 80 -8.94 8.90 3.08
CA ALA A 80 -8.11 7.69 2.94
C ALA A 80 -8.83 6.41 3.38
N ALA A 81 -9.52 6.43 4.52
CA ALA A 81 -10.27 5.29 5.05
C ALA A 81 -11.39 4.82 4.11
N ALA A 82 -12.25 5.72 3.59
CA ALA A 82 -13.36 5.31 2.73
C ALA A 82 -12.91 4.73 1.38
N SER A 83 -11.63 4.91 1.01
CA SER A 83 -11.08 4.26 -0.18
C SER A 83 -10.74 2.78 0.00
N VAL A 84 -10.78 2.28 1.24
CA VAL A 84 -10.66 0.86 1.57
C VAL A 84 -12.04 0.35 1.97
N GLY A 85 -12.82 -0.07 0.96
CA GLY A 85 -14.16 -0.61 1.18
C GLY A 85 -14.17 -1.95 1.93
N ALA A 86 -15.34 -2.36 2.43
CA ALA A 86 -15.51 -3.53 3.29
C ALA A 86 -14.87 -4.82 2.73
N THR A 87 -15.01 -5.11 1.43
CA THR A 87 -14.38 -6.28 0.80
C THR A 87 -12.85 -6.26 0.91
N LYS A 88 -12.23 -5.08 0.75
CA LYS A 88 -10.78 -4.93 0.86
C LYS A 88 -10.34 -5.03 2.32
N GLN A 89 -11.07 -4.42 3.25
CA GLN A 89 -10.83 -4.58 4.69
C GLN A 89 -10.87 -6.06 5.09
N SER A 90 -11.89 -6.82 4.71
CA SER A 90 -11.98 -8.26 5.01
C SER A 90 -10.79 -9.07 4.50
N ARG A 91 -10.25 -8.72 3.31
CA ARG A 91 -9.07 -9.37 2.74
C ARG A 91 -7.79 -9.00 3.49
N ILE A 92 -7.65 -7.74 3.89
CA ILE A 92 -6.52 -7.27 4.72
C ILE A 92 -6.55 -7.98 6.08
N VAL A 93 -7.72 -8.04 6.73
CA VAL A 93 -7.96 -8.72 8.00
C VAL A 93 -7.63 -10.20 7.92
N LEU A 94 -8.03 -10.88 6.84
CA LEU A 94 -7.67 -12.29 6.60
C LEU A 94 -6.15 -12.49 6.54
N ALA A 95 -5.46 -11.62 5.80
CA ALA A 95 -4.00 -11.66 5.71
C ALA A 95 -3.31 -11.33 7.04
N ALA A 96 -3.80 -10.35 7.78
CA ALA A 96 -3.29 -9.99 9.09
C ALA A 96 -3.40 -11.17 10.06
N ARG A 97 -4.57 -11.82 10.15
CA ARG A 97 -4.74 -13.03 10.97
C ARG A 97 -3.76 -14.12 10.58
N HIS A 98 -3.63 -14.39 9.28
CA HIS A 98 -2.70 -15.39 8.78
C HIS A 98 -1.24 -15.06 9.11
N TYR A 99 -0.85 -13.78 9.09
CA TYR A 99 0.46 -13.33 9.52
C TYR A 99 0.67 -13.51 11.03
N LEU A 100 -0.30 -13.09 11.85
CA LEU A 100 -0.23 -13.12 13.32
C LEU A 100 -0.14 -14.54 13.87
N MET A 101 -0.80 -15.53 13.24
CA MET A 101 -0.69 -16.95 13.63
C MET A 101 0.74 -17.51 13.54
N ARG A 102 1.64 -16.84 12.83
CA ARG A 102 3.05 -17.25 12.69
C ARG A 102 3.94 -16.67 13.79
N LEU A 103 3.40 -15.79 14.63
CA LEU A 103 4.12 -15.17 15.73
C LEU A 103 3.90 -15.96 17.03
N PRO A 104 4.90 -16.00 17.94
CA PRO A 104 4.75 -16.70 19.23
C PRO A 104 3.61 -16.15 20.10
N ALA A 105 3.33 -14.85 20.00
CA ALA A 105 2.23 -14.17 20.66
C ALA A 105 1.76 -12.99 19.80
N PRO A 106 0.46 -12.62 19.85
CA PRO A 106 -0.05 -11.49 19.09
C PRO A 106 0.40 -10.17 19.73
N PRO A 107 1.18 -9.33 19.02
CA PRO A 107 1.48 -7.97 19.49
C PRO A 107 0.26 -7.06 19.32
N PRO A 108 0.27 -5.84 19.90
CA PRO A 108 -0.63 -4.78 19.48
C PRO A 108 -0.57 -4.61 17.96
N CYS A 109 -1.72 -4.39 17.33
CA CYS A 109 -1.79 -4.24 15.89
C CYS A 109 -2.66 -3.07 15.47
N ARG A 110 -2.35 -2.51 14.30
CA ARG A 110 -3.05 -1.36 13.74
C ARG A 110 -3.17 -1.50 12.23
N PHE A 111 -4.28 -1.04 11.67
CA PHE A 111 -4.50 -1.01 10.23
C PHE A 111 -4.39 0.42 9.73
N ASP A 112 -3.43 0.67 8.85
CA ASP A 112 -3.13 1.99 8.32
C ASP A 112 -3.38 2.04 6.82
N VAL A 113 -3.63 3.24 6.31
CA VAL A 113 -3.72 3.50 4.87
C VAL A 113 -2.74 4.61 4.51
N VAL A 114 -1.90 4.36 3.52
CA VAL A 114 -1.05 5.39 2.93
C VAL A 114 -1.55 5.71 1.53
N SER A 115 -1.93 6.96 1.31
CA SER A 115 -2.32 7.46 -0.01
C SER A 115 -1.15 8.24 -0.62
N VAL A 116 -0.84 7.92 -1.88
CA VAL A 116 0.15 8.64 -2.69
C VAL A 116 -0.59 9.38 -3.79
N GLU A 117 -0.53 10.71 -3.78
CA GLU A 117 -1.31 11.60 -4.63
C GLU A 117 -0.41 12.51 -5.49
N GLY A 118 -0.90 12.91 -6.66
CA GLY A 118 -0.15 13.79 -7.59
C GLY A 118 0.99 13.10 -8.33
N ASP A 119 1.36 13.60 -9.51
CA ASP A 119 2.52 13.10 -10.28
C ASP A 119 3.77 13.98 -10.06
N SER A 120 3.59 15.28 -9.76
CA SER A 120 4.63 16.21 -9.33
C SER A 120 4.01 17.51 -8.81
N PRO A 121 4.23 17.93 -7.55
CA PRO A 121 4.88 17.15 -6.50
C PRO A 121 4.02 15.92 -6.11
N ILE A 122 4.70 14.86 -5.68
CA ILE A 122 4.03 13.70 -5.09
C ILE A 122 3.79 14.01 -3.61
N SER A 123 2.54 13.85 -3.17
CA SER A 123 2.15 13.98 -1.76
C SER A 123 1.87 12.61 -1.17
N VAL A 124 2.40 12.36 0.02
CA VAL A 124 2.13 11.13 0.79
C VAL A 124 1.30 11.50 2.01
N CYS A 125 0.12 10.90 2.12
CA CYS A 125 -0.78 11.06 3.25
C CYS A 125 -0.90 9.72 3.99
N TRP A 126 -0.58 9.71 5.28
CA TRP A 126 -0.63 8.53 6.13
C TRP A 126 -1.77 8.66 7.14
N LEU A 127 -2.80 7.84 6.96
CA LEU A 127 -3.89 7.69 7.92
C LEU A 127 -3.60 6.50 8.83
N LYS A 128 -3.29 6.80 10.10
CA LYS A 128 -3.16 5.80 11.16
C LYS A 128 -4.53 5.32 11.61
N ALA A 129 -4.66 4.05 11.99
CA ALA A 129 -5.90 3.45 12.48
C ALA A 129 -7.09 3.76 11.53
N ALA A 130 -6.86 3.51 10.23
CA ALA A 130 -7.82 3.84 9.18
C ALA A 130 -9.12 3.03 9.30
N PHE A 131 -9.05 1.86 9.92
CA PHE A 131 -10.20 1.07 10.36
C PHE A 131 -9.77 0.16 11.51
N ASP A 132 -10.73 -0.24 12.33
CA ASP A 132 -10.51 -1.19 13.40
C ASP A 132 -10.82 -2.61 12.93
N ALA A 133 -9.97 -3.52 13.33
CA ALA A 133 -10.21 -4.95 13.25
C ALA A 133 -9.44 -5.59 14.38
N PHE A 134 -10.19 -6.16 15.34
CA PHE A 134 -9.74 -6.74 16.61
C PHE A 134 -9.55 -5.73 17.75
#